data_AF-A0A3D9DS26-F1
#
_entry.id   AF-A0A3D9DS26-F1
#
_cell.length_a   1.000
_cell.length_b   1.000
_cell.length_c   1.000
_cell.angle_alpha   90.00
_cell.angle_beta   90.00
_cell.angle_gamma   90.00
#
_symmetry.space_group_name_H-M   'P 1'
#
loop_
_entity.id
_entity.type
_entity.pdbx_description
1 polymer ?
#
loop_
_entity_poly.entity_id
_entity_poly.type
_entity_poly.pdbx_seq_one_letter_code
_entity_poly.pdbx_strand_id
1 'polypeptide(L)'
;MTNMLNFGMKIKIYTIMKTLLRAFIVVIIIIGGVLIIVVGKKPFPEPECLVCGINLVRTLGIAEVILGLGALVIQANLAEKQRNF
;
A
#
# COMPACT_ATOMS: atom_id res chain seq x y z
N MET A 1 16.23 14.79 -36.67
CA MET A 1 17.10 14.94 -35.48
C MET A 1 16.33 15.40 -34.22
N THR A 2 15.37 16.32 -34.34
CA THR A 2 14.53 16.84 -33.24
C THR A 2 13.66 15.78 -32.53
N ASN A 3 13.08 14.82 -33.25
CA ASN A 3 12.27 13.75 -32.66
C ASN A 3 13.06 12.79 -31.75
N MET A 4 14.36 12.61 -32.01
CA MET A 4 15.22 11.70 -31.23
C MET A 4 15.64 12.32 -29.89
N LEU A 5 15.86 13.64 -29.85
CA LEU A 5 16.07 14.40 -28.61
C LEU A 5 14.81 14.44 -27.74
N ASN A 6 13.62 14.59 -28.34
CA ASN A 6 12.34 14.59 -27.62
C ASN A 6 12.05 13.21 -26.97
N PHE A 7 12.37 12.12 -27.68
CA PHE A 7 12.20 10.76 -27.18
C PHE A 7 13.13 10.45 -25.99
N GLY A 8 14.42 10.82 -26.10
CA GLY A 8 15.38 10.66 -25.00
C GLY A 8 15.01 11.47 -23.74
N MET A 9 14.47 12.69 -23.93
CA MET A 9 14.01 13.52 -22.82
C MET A 9 12.76 12.94 -22.14
N LYS A 10 11.80 12.39 -22.89
CA LYS A 10 10.64 11.66 -22.32
C LYS A 10 11.04 10.44 -21.52
N ILE A 11 12.00 9.64 -21.99
CA ILE A 11 12.50 8.45 -21.26
C ILE A 11 13.12 8.85 -19.93
N LYS A 12 13.93 9.92 -19.92
CA LYS A 12 14.56 10.43 -18.69
C LYS A 12 13.51 10.91 -17.69
N ILE A 13 12.49 11.64 -18.16
CA ILE A 13 11.36 12.10 -17.32
C ILE A 13 10.54 10.93 -16.75
N TYR A 14 10.23 9.92 -17.56
CA TYR A 14 9.53 8.72 -17.10
C TYR A 14 10.32 7.95 -16.03
N THR A 15 11.64 7.87 -16.19
CA THR A 15 12.53 7.21 -15.23
C THR A 15 12.61 7.98 -13.91
N ILE A 16 12.69 9.30 -13.96
CA ILE A 16 12.67 10.17 -12.77
C ILE A 16 11.33 10.04 -12.05
N MET A 17 10.22 10.13 -12.78
CA MET A 17 8.87 10.03 -12.24
C MET A 17 8.59 8.66 -11.61
N LYS A 18 9.09 7.57 -12.22
CA LYS A 18 9.03 6.22 -11.63
C LYS A 18 9.79 6.14 -10.30
N THR A 19 10.96 6.77 -10.22
CA THR A 19 11.78 6.81 -8.99
C THR A 19 11.10 7.61 -7.89
N LEU A 20 10.52 8.78 -8.24
CA LEU A 20 9.76 9.61 -7.30
C LEU A 20 8.53 8.89 -6.76
N LEU A 21 7.77 8.19 -7.62
CA LEU A 21 6.59 7.44 -7.22
C LEU A 21 6.96 6.31 -6.24
N ARG A 22 8.06 5.60 -6.50
CA ARG A 22 8.58 4.55 -5.61
C ARG A 22 8.98 5.12 -4.25
N ALA A 23 9.68 6.25 -4.22
CA ALA A 23 10.07 6.90 -2.97
C ALA A 23 8.85 7.36 -2.16
N PHE A 24 7.84 7.92 -2.82
CA PHE A 24 6.61 8.38 -2.18
C PHE A 24 5.84 7.25 -1.47
N ILE A 25 5.68 6.09 -2.13
CA ILE A 25 5.02 4.91 -1.54
C ILE A 25 5.77 4.44 -0.28
N VAL A 26 7.10 4.38 -0.33
CA VAL A 26 7.93 3.98 0.82
C VAL A 26 7.73 4.92 2.00
N VAL A 27 7.70 6.23 1.75
CA VAL A 27 7.49 7.24 2.80
C VAL A 27 6.12 7.09 3.46
N ILE A 28 5.05 6.86 2.68
CA ILE A 28 3.70 6.65 3.23
C ILE A 28 3.64 5.42 4.14
N ILE A 29 4.27 4.31 3.74
CA ILE A 29 4.29 3.08 4.53
C ILE A 29 5.03 3.29 5.86
N ILE A 30 6.18 3.98 5.83
CA ILE A 30 6.97 4.29 7.03
C ILE A 30 6.14 5.17 7.99
N ILE A 31 5.53 6.25 7.48
CA ILE A 31 4.73 7.17 8.29
C ILE A 31 3.52 6.48 8.90
N GLY A 32 2.80 5.67 8.11
CA GLY A 32 1.65 4.91 8.58
C GLY A 32 2.03 3.92 9.68
N GLY A 33 3.12 3.19 9.50
CA GLY A 33 3.63 2.25 10.51
C GLY A 33 4.04 2.96 11.81
N VAL A 34 4.78 4.06 11.72
CA VAL A 34 5.20 4.84 12.89
C VAL A 34 4.00 5.44 13.63
N LEU A 35 3.01 6.00 12.91
CA LEU A 35 1.80 6.56 13.53
C LEU A 35 1.02 5.52 14.32
N ILE A 36 0.87 4.31 13.78
CA ILE A 36 0.15 3.23 14.48
C ILE A 36 0.89 2.82 15.76
N ILE A 37 2.22 2.77 15.74
CA ILE A 37 3.05 2.41 16.90
C ILE A 37 3.07 3.51 17.97
N VAL A 38 3.06 4.78 17.56
CA VAL A 38 3.17 5.92 18.50
C VAL A 38 1.82 6.29 19.10
N VAL A 39 0.74 6.29 18.30
CA VAL A 39 -0.62 6.64 18.77
C VAL A 39 -1.27 5.45 19.46
N GLY A 40 -1.06 4.24 18.96
CA GLY A 40 -1.38 3.01 19.67
C GLY A 40 -0.31 2.76 20.73
N LYS A 41 -0.44 3.37 21.92
CA LYS A 41 0.38 3.12 23.12
C LYS A 41 0.28 1.68 23.62
N LYS A 42 0.66 0.71 22.79
CA LYS A 42 0.91 -0.69 23.14
C LYS A 42 1.66 -1.33 21.96
N PRO A 43 2.92 -1.80 22.15
CA PRO A 43 3.36 -2.92 21.33
C PRO A 43 2.31 -4.01 21.55
N PHE A 44 1.85 -4.64 20.47
CA PHE A 44 0.93 -5.76 20.51
C PHE A 44 1.29 -6.67 21.69
N PRO A 45 0.52 -6.66 22.79
CA PRO A 45 0.91 -7.34 24.01
C PRO A 45 0.90 -8.83 23.77
N GLU A 46 1.82 -9.55 24.41
CA GLU A 46 1.77 -11.01 24.56
C GLU A 46 0.32 -11.48 24.80
N PRO A 47 -0.12 -12.61 24.20
CA PRO A 47 -1.49 -13.07 24.31
C PRO A 47 -1.73 -13.68 25.69
N GLU A 48 -1.78 -12.85 26.72
CA GLU A 48 -2.35 -13.20 28.02
C GLU A 48 -3.87 -13.20 27.86
N CYS A 49 -4.41 -14.27 27.27
CA CYS A 49 -5.83 -14.65 27.20
C CYS A 49 -6.85 -13.51 27.08
N LEU A 50 -6.60 -12.50 26.22
CA LEU A 50 -7.47 -11.32 26.09
C LEU A 50 -8.69 -11.54 25.18
N VAL A 51 -8.92 -12.77 24.72
CA VAL A 51 -10.24 -13.32 24.40
C VAL A 51 -10.17 -14.83 24.65
N CYS A 52 -10.84 -15.27 25.70
CA CYS A 52 -11.30 -16.64 25.74
C CYS A 52 -12.22 -16.87 24.52
N GLY A 53 -11.72 -17.54 23.48
CA GLY A 53 -12.53 -18.31 22.55
C GLY A 53 -12.53 -17.92 21.07
N ILE A 54 -13.40 -16.99 20.65
CA ILE A 54 -13.94 -17.01 19.27
C ILE A 54 -14.06 -15.61 18.63
N ASN A 55 -14.37 -14.59 19.41
CA ASN A 55 -14.66 -13.26 18.86
C ASN A 55 -13.43 -12.54 18.29
N LEU A 56 -12.23 -12.73 18.86
CA LEU A 56 -11.01 -12.09 18.33
C LEU A 56 -10.59 -12.67 16.98
N VAL A 57 -10.64 -14.01 16.84
CA VAL A 57 -10.41 -14.70 15.58
C VAL A 57 -11.44 -14.27 14.53
N ARG A 58 -12.69 -14.08 14.94
CA ARG A 58 -13.74 -13.59 14.05
C ARG A 58 -13.49 -12.15 13.61
N THR A 59 -13.08 -11.26 14.50
CA THR A 59 -12.77 -9.86 14.17
C THR A 59 -11.51 -9.73 13.32
N LEU A 60 -10.43 -10.46 13.66
CA LEU A 60 -9.23 -10.52 12.81
C LEU A 60 -9.53 -11.13 11.45
N GLY A 61 -10.31 -12.22 11.40
CA GLY A 61 -10.72 -12.86 10.15
C GLY A 61 -11.59 -11.95 9.28
N ILE A 62 -12.53 -11.19 9.86
CA ILE A 62 -13.32 -10.20 9.12
C ILE A 62 -12.43 -9.07 8.61
N ALA A 63 -11.50 -8.57 9.44
CA ALA A 63 -10.56 -7.53 9.03
C ALA A 63 -9.68 -8.00 7.86
N GLU A 64 -9.20 -9.24 7.90
CA GLU A 64 -8.38 -9.83 6.84
C GLU A 64 -9.16 -10.03 5.53
N VAL A 65 -10.42 -10.49 5.62
CA VAL A 65 -11.30 -10.63 4.46
C VAL A 65 -11.62 -9.27 3.83
N ILE A 66 -11.92 -8.24 4.64
CA ILE A 66 -12.20 -6.88 4.14
C ILE A 66 -10.94 -6.27 3.53
N LEU A 67 -9.79 -6.40 4.18
CA LEU A 67 -8.52 -5.88 3.67
C LEU A 67 -8.10 -6.58 2.36
N GLY A 68 -8.30 -7.90 2.29
CA GLY A 68 -8.04 -8.72 1.11
C GLY A 68 -8.96 -8.39 -0.06
N LEU A 69 -10.27 -8.32 0.17
CA LEU A 69 -11.26 -7.94 -0.86
C LEU A 69 -11.06 -6.50 -1.33
N GLY A 70 -10.81 -5.56 -0.41
CA GLY A 70 -10.52 -4.16 -0.74
C GLY A 70 -9.28 -4.03 -1.63
N ALA A 71 -8.20 -4.73 -1.30
CA ALA A 71 -6.99 -4.75 -2.11
C ALA A 71 -7.23 -5.36 -3.51
N LEU A 72 -8.05 -6.41 -3.61
CA LEU A 72 -8.38 -7.05 -4.89
C LEU A 72 -9.14 -6.08 -5.81
N VAL A 73 -10.13 -5.36 -5.28
CA VAL A 73 -10.92 -4.38 -6.04
C VAL A 73 -10.05 -3.22 -6.52
N ILE A 74 -9.17 -2.69 -5.67
CA ILE A 74 -8.27 -1.58 -6.05
C ILE A 74 -7.30 -2.02 -7.15
N GLN A 75 -6.73 -3.23 -7.05
CA GLN A 75 -5.84 -3.76 -8.08
C GLN A 75 -6.57 -4.01 -9.41
N ALA A 76 -7.80 -4.54 -9.37
CA ALA A 76 -8.61 -4.74 -10.57
C ALA A 76 -8.92 -3.42 -11.30
N ASN A 77 -9.29 -2.38 -10.55
CA ASN A 77 -9.56 -1.04 -11.11
C ASN A 77 -8.30 -0.40 -11.71
N LEU A 78 -7.15 -0.53 -11.05
CA LEU A 78 -5.89 -0.02 -11.57
C LEU A 78 -5.44 -0.79 -12.82
N ALA A 79 -5.63 -2.11 -12.85
CA ALA A 79 -5.31 -2.95 -14.01
C ALA A 79 -6.19 -2.60 -15.22
N GLU A 80 -7.49 -2.40 -15.02
CA GLU A 80 -8.41 -1.97 -16.08
C GLU A 80 -8.06 -0.56 -16.60
N LYS A 81 -7.75 0.38 -15.69
CA LYS A 81 -7.31 1.74 -16.04
C LYS A 81 -5.96 1.78 -16.78
N GLN A 82 -5.11 0.77 -16.60
CA GLN A 82 -3.86 0.61 -17.38
C GLN A 82 -4.08 -0.09 -18.72
N ARG A 83 -5.15 -0.88 -18.91
CA ARG A 83 -5.48 -1.48 -20.21
C ARG A 83 -6.26 -0.54 -21.14
N ASN A 84 -6.99 0.41 -20.58
CA ASN A 84 -7.81 1.37 -21.35
C ASN A 84 -7.05 2.68 -21.69
N PHE A 85 -5.73 2.71 -21.47
CA PHE A 85 -4.83 3.82 -21.78
C PHE A 85 -3.73 3.33 -22.72
#